data_AF-A0A7C8CRB6-F1
#
_entry.id   AF-A0A7C8CRB6-F1
#
_cell.length_a   1.000
_cell.length_b   1.000
_cell.length_c   1.000
_cell.angle_alpha   90.00
_cell.angle_beta   90.00
_cell.angle_gamma   90.00
#
_symmetry.space_group_name_H-M   'P 1'
#
loop_
_entity.id
_entity.type
_entity.pdbx_description
1 polymer ?
#
loop_
_entity_poly.entity_id
_entity_poly.type
_entity_poly.pdbx_seq_one_letter_code
_entity_poly.pdbx_strand_id
1 'polypeptide(L)'
;MKVDTINPPGNESRGVAYLGKILEAHGIPFETGESAPGRGNLWARLKGGEKPGLVLLHHIDVVPADLAYWDFDPLSGEIRDGYVYGRGALDTKGLGIVQLEAFLA
;
A
#
# COMPACT_ATOMS: atom_id res chain seq x y z
N MET A 1 4.71 -2.71 5.68
CA MET A 1 4.56 -1.95 6.94
C MET A 1 5.53 -0.79 7.03
N LYS A 2 6.85 -1.04 6.93
CA LYS A 2 7.95 -0.06 7.09
C LYS A 2 7.89 1.22 6.25
N VAL A 3 7.15 1.24 5.15
CA VAL A 3 6.91 2.47 4.39
C VAL A 3 5.93 3.34 5.17
N ASP A 4 6.44 4.41 5.76
CA ASP A 4 5.65 5.42 6.46
C ASP A 4 4.75 6.16 5.46
N THR A 5 3.44 5.92 5.58
CA THR A 5 2.36 6.58 4.85
C THR A 5 1.34 7.17 5.83
N ILE A 6 1.79 7.55 7.03
CA ILE A 6 0.89 8.12 8.05
C ILE A 6 0.27 9.42 7.53
N ASN A 7 -1.05 9.52 7.67
CA ASN A 7 -1.85 10.66 7.27
C ASN A 7 -2.75 11.09 8.45
N PRO A 8 -2.73 12.37 8.88
CA PRO A 8 -1.88 13.49 8.40
C PRO A 8 -0.37 13.32 8.69
N PRO A 9 0.54 13.97 7.93
CA PRO A 9 0.31 15.04 6.96
C PRO A 9 0.02 14.58 5.51
N GLY A 10 0.29 13.33 5.16
CA GLY A 10 0.12 12.83 3.80
C GLY A 10 1.43 12.35 3.16
N ASN A 11 1.89 11.15 3.54
CA ASN A 11 3.14 10.54 3.09
C ASN A 11 2.94 9.45 2.01
N GLU A 12 1.76 9.40 1.39
CA GLU A 12 1.35 8.35 0.45
C GLU A 12 2.23 8.26 -0.80
N SER A 13 2.86 9.36 -1.23
CA SER A 13 3.82 9.33 -2.37
C SER A 13 4.99 8.37 -2.12
N ARG A 14 5.34 8.07 -0.86
CA ARG A 14 6.33 7.02 -0.51
C ARG A 14 5.79 5.61 -0.78
N GLY A 15 4.52 5.38 -0.51
CA GLY A 15 3.82 4.14 -0.84
C GLY A 15 3.69 3.95 -2.35
N VAL A 16 3.36 5.03 -3.08
CA VAL A 16 3.37 5.05 -4.55
C VAL A 16 4.74 4.67 -5.09
N ALA A 17 5.82 5.28 -4.59
CA ALA A 17 7.18 4.95 -5.02
C ALA A 17 7.57 3.49 -4.72
N TYR A 18 7.10 2.93 -3.61
CA TYR A 18 7.34 1.52 -3.27
C TYR A 18 6.62 0.56 -4.21
N LEU A 19 5.31 0.76 -4.42
CA LEU A 19 4.49 -0.10 -5.29
C LEU A 19 4.89 0.06 -6.77
N GLY A 20 5.21 1.29 -7.19
CA GLY A 20 5.71 1.59 -8.54
C GLY A 20 6.95 0.77 -8.88
N LYS A 21 7.95 0.71 -7.99
CA LYS A 21 9.15 -0.12 -8.19
C LYS A 21 8.85 -1.59 -8.41
N ILE A 22 7.83 -2.13 -7.74
CA ILE A 22 7.43 -3.53 -7.92
C ILE A 22 6.83 -3.72 -9.33
N LEU A 23 5.97 -2.80 -9.77
CA LEU A 23 5.38 -2.84 -11.11
C LEU A 23 6.43 -2.65 -12.21
N GLU A 24 7.39 -1.74 -12.02
CA GLU A 24 8.54 -1.54 -12.91
C GLU A 24 9.35 -2.83 -13.06
N ALA A 25 9.63 -3.52 -11.94
CA ALA A 25 10.37 -4.79 -11.95
C ALA A 25 9.64 -5.90 -12.72
N HIS A 26 8.31 -5.83 -12.84
CA HIS A 26 7.50 -6.76 -13.62
C HIS A 26 7.19 -6.25 -15.05
N GLY A 27 7.72 -5.10 -15.44
CA GLY A 27 7.46 -4.50 -16.76
C GLY A 27 6.00 -4.07 -16.96
N ILE A 28 5.26 -3.82 -15.88
CA ILE A 28 3.86 -3.41 -15.94
C ILE A 28 3.77 -1.88 -15.93
N PRO A 29 3.19 -1.25 -16.97
CA PRO A 29 2.99 0.20 -16.97
C PRO A 29 1.93 0.60 -15.94
N PHE A 30 2.18 1.73 -15.29
CA PHE A 30 1.28 2.33 -14.31
C PHE A 30 1.33 3.85 -14.43
N GLU A 31 0.31 4.49 -13.88
CA GLU A 31 0.20 5.94 -13.79
C GLU A 31 0.10 6.34 -12.32
N THR A 32 0.46 7.59 -12.04
CA THR A 32 0.44 8.17 -10.70
C THR A 32 -0.16 9.57 -10.72
N GLY A 33 -0.77 9.99 -9.61
CA GLY A 33 -1.24 11.36 -9.43
C GLY A 33 -1.36 11.74 -7.97
N GLU A 34 -1.28 13.04 -7.67
CA GLU A 34 -1.45 13.57 -6.31
C GLU A 34 -2.75 14.37 -6.22
N SER A 35 -3.54 14.13 -5.17
CA SER A 35 -4.74 14.94 -4.88
C SER A 35 -4.43 16.19 -4.06
N ALA A 36 -3.31 16.17 -3.33
CA ALA A 36 -2.68 17.26 -2.61
C ALA A 36 -1.19 16.89 -2.37
N PRO A 37 -0.30 17.83 -1.99
CA PRO A 37 1.11 17.52 -1.80
C PRO A 37 1.34 16.30 -0.90
N GLY A 38 1.98 15.26 -1.44
CA GLY A 38 2.28 14.01 -0.73
C GLY A 38 1.15 12.97 -0.68
N ARG A 39 -0.09 13.35 -1.06
CA ARG A 39 -1.27 12.47 -1.17
C ARG A 39 -1.27 11.73 -2.51
N GLY A 40 -0.24 10.90 -2.72
CA GLY A 40 -0.05 10.12 -3.94
C GLY A 40 -1.03 8.97 -4.13
N ASN A 41 -1.41 8.74 -5.39
CA ASN A 41 -2.23 7.63 -5.87
C ASN A 41 -1.49 6.93 -7.02
N LEU A 42 -1.76 5.63 -7.18
CA LEU A 42 -1.20 4.80 -8.25
C LEU A 42 -2.30 3.90 -8.82
N TRP A 43 -2.34 3.75 -10.14
CA TRP A 43 -3.16 2.74 -10.80
C TRP A 43 -2.39 2.07 -11.94
N ALA A 44 -2.59 0.77 -12.07
CA ALA A 44 -2.00 -0.06 -13.12
C ALA A 44 -3.10 -0.89 -13.77
N ARG A 45 -2.88 -1.30 -15.03
CA ARG A 45 -3.87 -2.08 -15.78
C ARG A 45 -3.20 -3.16 -16.61
N LEU A 46 -3.66 -4.39 -16.42
CA LEU A 46 -3.45 -5.48 -17.39
C LEU A 46 -4.61 -5.50 -18.38
N LYS A 47 -4.30 -5.62 -19.68
CA LYS A 47 -5.32 -5.68 -20.73
C LYS A 47 -6.03 -7.04 -20.67
N GLY A 48 -7.32 -7.02 -20.33
CA GLY A 48 -8.18 -8.20 -20.38
C GLY A 48 -8.91 -8.37 -21.72
N GLY A 49 -9.89 -9.28 -21.74
CA GLY A 49 -10.80 -9.51 -22.86
C GLY A 49 -11.99 -8.54 -22.89
N GLU A 50 -13.10 -8.98 -23.46
CA GLU A 50 -14.29 -8.13 -23.74
C GLU A 50 -15.27 -7.99 -22.56
N LYS A 51 -15.00 -8.65 -21.43
CA LYS A 51 -15.85 -8.57 -20.23
C LYS A 51 -15.57 -7.27 -19.45
N PRO A 52 -16.50 -6.82 -18.58
CA PRO A 52 -16.25 -5.71 -17.68
C PRO A 52 -14.96 -5.89 -16.87
N GLY A 53 -14.23 -4.78 -16.68
CA GLY A 53 -13.02 -4.78 -15.88
C GLY A 53 -13.29 -5.02 -14.40
N LEU A 54 -12.37 -5.70 -13.73
CA LEU A 54 -12.33 -5.81 -12.28
C LEU A 54 -11.36 -4.75 -11.73
N VAL A 55 -11.78 -4.04 -10.70
CA VAL A 55 -10.92 -3.09 -9.97
C VAL A 55 -10.56 -3.70 -8.62
N LEU A 56 -9.26 -3.85 -8.38
CA LEU A 56 -8.72 -4.18 -7.06
C LEU A 56 -8.37 -2.86 -6.37
N LEU A 57 -9.21 -2.46 -5.41
CA LEU A 57 -9.09 -1.17 -4.73
C LEU A 57 -8.66 -1.37 -3.27
N HIS A 58 -7.71 -0.54 -2.82
CA HIS A 58 -7.33 -0.36 -1.43
C HIS A 58 -6.78 1.05 -1.23
N HIS A 59 -6.58 1.46 0.03
CA HIS A 59 -5.88 2.70 0.36
C HIS A 59 -4.50 2.39 0.96
N ILE A 60 -3.52 3.25 0.71
CA ILE A 60 -2.13 3.02 1.14
C ILE A 60 -1.78 3.80 2.40
N ASP A 61 -2.58 4.80 2.77
CA ASP A 61 -2.38 5.58 3.98
C ASP A 61 -2.76 4.80 5.24
N VAL A 62 -2.28 5.29 6.35
CA VAL A 62 -2.64 4.77 7.66
C VAL A 62 -2.84 5.93 8.62
N VAL A 63 -3.71 5.75 9.61
CA VAL A 63 -3.87 6.73 10.68
C VAL A 63 -2.64 6.76 11.61
N PRO A 64 -2.40 7.86 12.34
CA PRO A 64 -1.35 7.92 13.35
C PRO A 64 -1.46 6.82 14.41
N ALA A 65 -0.35 6.50 15.05
CA ALA A 65 -0.26 5.57 16.16
C ALA A 65 0.47 6.27 17.33
N ASP A 66 -0.18 6.32 18.48
CA ASP A 66 0.41 6.86 19.70
C ASP A 66 1.20 5.76 20.41
N LEU A 67 2.52 5.93 20.49
CA LEU A 67 3.45 4.96 21.07
C LEU A 67 3.14 4.63 22.54
N ALA A 68 2.41 5.47 23.27
CA ALA A 68 1.98 5.16 24.63
C ALA A 68 1.06 3.92 24.71
N TYR A 69 0.38 3.57 23.61
CA TYR A 69 -0.55 2.44 23.54
C TYR A 69 -0.01 1.25 22.73
N TRP A 70 1.26 1.27 22.34
CA TRP A 70 1.88 0.21 21.54
C TRP A 70 3.05 -0.41 22.31
N ASP A 71 3.10 -1.74 22.34
CA ASP A 71 4.18 -2.52 22.93
C ASP A 71 5.33 -2.80 21.93
N PHE A 72 5.22 -2.29 20.70
CA PHE A 72 6.21 -2.41 19.62
C PHE A 72 6.12 -1.17 18.70
N ASP A 73 7.13 -0.97 17.85
CA ASP A 73 7.11 0.10 16.84
C ASP A 73 5.98 -0.17 15.80
N PRO A 74 4.96 0.71 15.67
CA PRO A 74 3.84 0.53 14.77
C PRO A 74 4.23 0.36 13.29
N LEU A 75 5.40 0.85 12.88
CA LEU A 75 5.87 0.74 11.49
C LEU A 75 6.90 -0.38 11.30
N SER A 76 7.25 -1.13 12.35
CA SER A 76 8.26 -2.21 12.28
C SER A 76 7.92 -3.30 11.26
N GLY A 77 6.65 -3.73 11.21
CA GLY A 77 6.27 -4.94 10.49
C GLY A 77 6.86 -6.20 11.10
N GLU A 78 7.08 -6.20 12.42
CA GLU A 78 7.59 -7.36 13.16
C GLU A 78 6.67 -8.58 12.97
N ILE A 79 7.28 -9.77 12.88
CA ILE A 79 6.55 -11.04 12.91
C ILE A 79 6.71 -11.65 14.30
N ARG A 80 5.60 -11.81 15.01
CA ARG A 80 5.55 -12.36 16.37
C ARG A 80 4.40 -13.36 16.46
N ASP A 81 4.68 -14.56 16.97
CA ASP A 81 3.68 -15.64 17.13
C ASP A 81 2.85 -15.96 15.88
N GLY A 82 3.44 -15.83 14.69
CA GLY A 82 2.78 -16.09 13.41
C GLY A 82 1.94 -14.93 12.86
N TYR A 83 1.94 -13.77 13.51
CA TYR A 83 1.22 -12.58 13.06
C TYR A 83 2.19 -11.47 12.63
N VAL A 84 1.77 -10.66 11.66
CA VAL A 84 2.45 -9.42 11.28
C VAL A 84 1.90 -8.27 12.12
N TYR A 85 2.76 -7.69 12.95
CA TYR A 85 2.44 -6.58 13.82
C TYR A 85 2.78 -5.26 13.12
N GLY A 86 1.80 -4.38 12.97
CA GLY A 86 2.01 -3.07 12.39
C GLY A 86 0.73 -2.29 12.11
N ARG A 87 0.81 -0.96 12.25
CA ARG A 87 -0.22 -0.04 11.78
C ARG A 87 -0.36 -0.20 10.26
N GLY A 88 -1.57 -0.58 9.86
CA GLY A 88 -1.92 -0.85 8.47
C GLY A 88 -1.86 -2.33 8.08
N ALA A 89 -1.46 -3.24 8.97
CA ALA A 89 -1.44 -4.67 8.68
C ALA A 89 -2.82 -5.18 8.23
N LEU A 90 -3.89 -4.76 8.92
CA LEU A 90 -5.26 -5.05 8.53
C LEU A 90 -5.88 -3.95 7.64
N ASP A 91 -5.61 -2.67 7.92
CA ASP A 91 -6.30 -1.52 7.32
C ASP A 91 -5.34 -0.53 6.61
N THR A 92 -5.16 -0.60 5.29
CA THR A 92 -5.50 -1.75 4.41
C THR A 92 -4.28 -2.35 3.70
N LYS A 93 -3.06 -2.02 4.12
CA LYS A 93 -1.83 -2.44 3.42
C LYS A 93 -1.73 -3.96 3.26
N GLY A 94 -2.21 -4.77 4.21
CA GLY A 94 -2.24 -6.23 4.06
C GLY A 94 -3.07 -6.69 2.87
N LEU A 95 -4.32 -6.23 2.77
CA LEU A 95 -5.18 -6.48 1.61
C LEU A 95 -4.57 -5.94 0.32
N GLY A 96 -3.97 -4.75 0.35
CA GLY A 96 -3.33 -4.14 -0.81
C GLY A 96 -2.20 -5.00 -1.38
N ILE A 97 -1.39 -5.64 -0.53
CA ILE A 97 -0.35 -6.58 -0.97
C ILE A 97 -0.95 -7.87 -1.53
N VAL A 98 -1.99 -8.44 -0.90
CA VAL A 98 -2.67 -9.64 -1.46
C VAL A 98 -3.25 -9.34 -2.85
N GLN A 99 -3.86 -8.17 -3.03
CA GLN A 99 -4.36 -7.72 -4.33
C GLN A 99 -3.23 -7.55 -5.35
N LEU A 100 -2.09 -6.97 -4.95
CA LEU A 100 -0.93 -6.82 -5.82
C LEU A 100 -0.38 -8.18 -6.26
N GLU A 101 -0.15 -9.11 -5.34
CA GLU A 101 0.35 -10.45 -5.68
C GLU A 101 -0.60 -11.19 -6.63
N ALA A 102 -1.92 -11.08 -6.41
CA ALA A 102 -2.92 -11.65 -7.33
C ALA A 102 -2.93 -10.97 -8.71
N PHE A 103 -2.53 -9.70 -8.79
CA PHE A 103 -2.42 -8.95 -10.04
C PHE A 103 -1.11 -9.28 -10.81
N LEU A 104 -0.05 -9.68 -10.11
CA LEU A 104 1.25 -10.02 -10.69
C LEU A 104 1.35 -11.47 -11.20
N ALA A 105 0.51 -12.37 -10.69
CA ALA A 105 0.46 -13.79 -11.06
C ALA A 105 -0.08 -14.02 -12.49
#